data_AF-A0A399F6C8-F1
#
_entry.id   AF-A0A399F6C8-F1
#
_cell.length_a   1.000
_cell.length_b   1.000
_cell.length_c   1.000
_cell.angle_alpha   90.00
_cell.angle_beta   90.00
_cell.angle_gamma   90.00
#
_symmetry.space_group_name_H-M   'P 1'
#
loop_
_entity.id
_entity.type
_entity.pdbx_description
1 polymer ?
#
loop_
_entity_poly.entity_id
_entity_poly.type
_entity_poly.pdbx_seq_one_letter_code
_entity_poly.pdbx_strand_id
1 'polypeptide(L)'
;MSLAERYQRFIRSLHLRGPMLVEEALVRMPRATFYDLVRRRYLGIIPTVLGKAVVVGPKGRVEVLAMTRFYSPRATAVADAVLLRRAIRIAEREGWRFLERNPRGRIAFMSRNGERLMVIASLRAYSTRSLRNTLRRMGWYERKKLGTAEEVRVYHPYPKRFDQMVREGGLEVRAVREILPLEQDGEE
;
A
#
# COMPACT_ATOMS: atom_id res chain seq x y z
N MET A 1 5.01 28.35 -13.14
CA MET A 1 5.01 27.01 -12.51
C MET A 1 4.00 26.13 -13.21
N SER A 2 4.42 25.01 -13.79
CA SER A 2 3.52 24.08 -14.48
C SER A 2 2.55 23.39 -13.50
N LEU A 3 1.41 22.92 -14.01
CA LEU A 3 0.45 22.17 -13.20
C LEU A 3 1.10 20.93 -12.55
N ALA A 4 2.03 20.29 -13.26
CA ALA A 4 2.78 19.13 -12.77
C ALA A 4 3.75 19.50 -11.64
N GLU A 5 4.45 20.64 -11.74
CA GLU A 5 5.30 21.17 -10.65
C GLU A 5 4.48 21.44 -9.39
N ARG A 6 3.31 22.08 -9.53
CA ARG A 6 2.42 22.38 -8.39
C ARG A 6 1.98 21.11 -7.64
N TYR A 7 1.77 20.01 -8.37
CA TYR A 7 1.30 18.74 -7.80
C TYR A 7 2.37 17.63 -7.76
N GLN A 8 3.65 18.01 -7.86
CA GLN A 8 4.76 17.06 -7.90
C GLN A 8 4.81 16.20 -6.63
N ARG A 9 4.56 16.81 -5.45
CA ARG A 9 4.49 16.10 -4.16
C ARG A 9 3.40 15.02 -4.16
N PHE A 10 2.22 15.32 -4.72
CA PHE A 10 1.13 14.37 -4.83
C PHE A 10 1.52 13.18 -5.71
N ILE A 11 2.06 13.45 -6.90
CA ILE A 11 2.48 12.42 -7.87
C ILE A 11 3.60 11.54 -7.28
N ARG A 12 4.62 12.14 -6.65
CA ARG A 12 5.67 11.39 -5.94
C ARG A 12 5.09 10.54 -4.81
N SER A 13 4.07 11.02 -4.10
CA SER A 13 3.42 10.23 -3.05
C SER A 13 2.72 8.99 -3.60
N LEU A 14 2.17 9.02 -4.82
CA LEU A 14 1.56 7.85 -5.45
C LEU A 14 2.59 6.78 -5.81
N HIS A 15 3.80 7.21 -6.18
CA HIS A 15 4.91 6.30 -6.44
C HIS A 15 5.45 5.67 -5.15
N LEU A 16 5.84 6.52 -4.20
CA LEU A 16 6.51 6.09 -2.96
C LEU A 16 5.58 5.32 -2.03
N ARG A 17 4.38 5.84 -1.79
CA ARG A 17 3.43 5.26 -0.81
C ARG A 17 2.35 4.39 -1.44
N GLY A 18 2.29 4.33 -2.77
CA GLY A 18 1.32 3.53 -3.52
C GLY A 18 0.09 4.32 -4.00
N PRO A 19 -0.74 3.69 -4.84
CA PRO A 19 -1.96 4.28 -5.37
C PRO A 19 -3.01 4.54 -4.29
N MET A 20 -4.00 5.37 -4.61
CA MET A 20 -5.16 5.65 -3.76
C MET A 20 -6.44 5.64 -4.60
N LEU A 21 -7.61 5.50 -3.99
CA LEU A 21 -8.87 5.57 -4.74
C LEU A 21 -9.10 7.00 -5.28
N VAL A 22 -9.88 7.12 -6.35
CA VAL A 22 -10.23 8.41 -6.95
C VAL A 22 -10.88 9.34 -5.92
N GLU A 23 -11.80 8.83 -5.10
CA GLU A 23 -12.44 9.60 -4.02
C GLU A 23 -11.42 10.15 -3.02
N GLU A 24 -10.44 9.33 -2.62
CA GLU A 24 -9.36 9.75 -1.71
C GLU A 24 -8.43 10.80 -2.35
N ALA A 25 -8.25 10.74 -3.67
CA ALA A 25 -7.49 11.74 -4.40
C ALA A 25 -8.25 13.08 -4.48
N LEU A 26 -9.57 13.03 -4.69
CA LEU A 26 -10.42 14.23 -4.79
C LEU A 26 -10.56 14.98 -3.46
N VAL A 27 -10.38 14.32 -2.31
CA VAL A 27 -10.24 15.00 -1.01
C VAL A 27 -8.97 15.86 -0.92
N ARG A 28 -7.95 15.56 -1.73
CA ARG A 28 -6.61 16.18 -1.66
C ARG A 28 -6.35 17.21 -2.75
N MET A 29 -7.20 17.28 -3.77
CA MET A 29 -7.05 18.23 -4.86
C MET A 29 -8.39 18.56 -5.52
N PRO A 30 -8.56 19.77 -6.08
CA PRO A 30 -9.77 20.14 -6.79
C PRO A 30 -10.09 19.19 -7.93
N ARG A 31 -11.38 18.88 -8.12
CA ARG A 31 -11.87 17.94 -9.13
C ARG A 31 -11.43 18.30 -10.55
N ALA A 32 -11.56 19.57 -10.93
CA ALA A 32 -11.12 20.05 -12.25
C ALA A 32 -9.62 19.81 -12.47
N THR A 33 -8.80 20.09 -11.45
CA THR A 33 -7.35 19.85 -11.49
C THR A 33 -7.00 18.37 -11.61
N PHE A 34 -7.67 17.51 -10.84
CA PHE A 34 -7.49 16.06 -10.92
C PHE A 34 -7.73 15.55 -12.35
N TYR A 35 -8.86 15.90 -12.95
CA TYR A 35 -9.19 15.44 -14.29
C TYR A 35 -8.31 16.07 -15.38
N ASP A 36 -7.81 17.30 -15.22
CA ASP A 36 -6.81 17.85 -16.15
C ASP A 36 -5.48 17.09 -16.07
N LEU A 37 -5.03 16.67 -14.87
CA LEU A 37 -3.84 15.82 -14.71
C LEU A 37 -4.02 14.43 -15.33
N VAL A 38 -5.23 13.84 -15.25
CA VAL A 38 -5.57 12.59 -15.93
C VAL A 38 -5.56 12.78 -17.45
N ARG A 39 -6.24 13.82 -17.96
CA ARG A 39 -6.31 14.14 -19.38
C ARG A 39 -4.92 14.35 -20.00
N ARG A 40 -4.04 15.05 -19.27
CA ARG A 40 -2.64 15.29 -19.64
C ARG A 40 -1.71 14.09 -19.39
N ARG A 41 -2.24 12.95 -18.96
CA ARG A 41 -1.51 11.68 -18.72
C ARG A 41 -0.46 11.75 -17.60
N TYR A 42 -0.54 12.74 -16.70
CA TYR A 42 0.26 12.75 -15.47
C TYR A 42 -0.24 11.73 -14.45
N LEU A 43 -1.56 11.50 -14.44
CA LEU A 43 -2.24 10.48 -13.65
C LEU A 43 -2.91 9.47 -14.58
N GLY A 44 -3.10 8.25 -14.10
CA GLY A 44 -3.90 7.22 -14.75
C GLY A 44 -4.96 6.68 -13.80
N ILE A 45 -6.08 6.21 -14.34
CA ILE A 45 -7.15 5.57 -13.57
C ILE A 45 -7.20 4.09 -13.95
N ILE A 46 -7.18 3.21 -12.96
CA ILE A 46 -7.27 1.77 -13.15
C ILE A 46 -8.49 1.27 -12.36
N PRO A 47 -9.47 0.63 -13.00
CA PRO A 47 -10.56 -0.03 -12.29
C PRO A 47 -10.03 -1.23 -11.51
N THR A 48 -10.42 -1.35 -10.25
CA THR A 48 -10.04 -2.45 -9.37
C THR A 48 -11.26 -2.99 -8.64
N VAL A 49 -11.11 -4.11 -7.95
CA VAL A 49 -12.16 -4.66 -7.07
C VAL A 49 -12.49 -3.77 -5.87
N LEU A 50 -11.66 -2.77 -5.56
CA LEU A 50 -11.90 -1.77 -4.52
C LEU A 50 -12.48 -0.45 -5.07
N GLY A 51 -12.78 -0.40 -6.37
CA GLY A 51 -13.16 0.82 -7.09
C GLY A 51 -12.05 1.38 -7.99
N LYS A 52 -12.22 2.61 -8.47
CA LYS A 52 -11.29 3.28 -9.39
C LYS A 52 -10.08 3.80 -8.62
N ALA A 53 -8.89 3.28 -8.93
CA ALA A 53 -7.65 3.68 -8.30
C ALA A 53 -6.81 4.61 -9.20
N VAL A 54 -6.17 5.59 -8.58
CA VAL A 54 -5.30 6.57 -9.23
C VAL A 54 -3.85 6.10 -9.12
N VAL A 55 -3.19 6.03 -10.28
CA VAL A 55 -1.77 5.71 -10.42
C VAL A 55 -1.02 6.85 -11.10
N VAL A 56 0.31 6.81 -11.05
CA VAL A 56 1.13 7.72 -11.85
C VAL A 56 1.05 7.32 -13.33
N GLY A 57 0.57 8.25 -14.15
CA GLY A 57 0.45 8.09 -15.60
C GLY A 57 1.80 8.20 -16.32
N PRO A 58 1.86 7.88 -17.63
CA PRO A 58 3.10 7.86 -18.40
C PRO A 58 3.89 9.17 -18.33
N LYS A 59 3.21 10.31 -18.50
CA LYS A 59 3.84 11.63 -18.48
C LYS A 59 4.39 11.96 -17.08
N GLY A 60 3.65 11.58 -16.03
CA GLY A 60 4.10 11.73 -14.64
C GLY A 60 5.33 10.88 -14.31
N ARG A 61 5.46 9.69 -14.89
CA ARG A 61 6.64 8.85 -14.68
C ARG A 61 7.89 9.49 -15.28
N VAL A 62 7.78 10.01 -16.49
CA VAL A 62 8.92 10.64 -17.18
C VAL A 62 9.26 11.98 -16.52
N GLU A 63 8.30 12.90 -16.44
CA GLU A 63 8.59 14.29 -16.06
C GLU A 63 8.69 14.52 -14.56
N VAL A 64 8.01 13.72 -13.73
CA VAL A 64 8.00 13.92 -12.27
C VAL A 64 8.90 12.93 -11.54
N LEU A 65 8.97 11.68 -12.03
CA LEU A 65 9.74 10.61 -11.39
C LEU A 65 11.06 10.29 -12.10
N ALA A 66 11.34 10.89 -13.27
CA ALA A 66 12.52 10.59 -14.09
C ALA A 66 12.69 9.09 -14.40
N MET A 67 11.58 8.38 -14.59
CA MET A 67 11.58 6.94 -14.86
C MET A 67 11.44 6.65 -16.35
N THR A 68 12.23 5.68 -16.83
CA THR A 68 12.24 5.22 -18.24
C THR A 68 11.47 3.91 -18.47
N ARG A 69 11.02 3.23 -17.40
CA ARG A 69 10.28 1.95 -17.49
C ARG A 69 8.78 2.16 -17.49
N PHE A 70 8.13 1.69 -18.54
CA PHE A 70 6.68 1.75 -18.74
C PHE A 70 6.07 0.37 -18.50
N TYR A 71 5.50 0.15 -17.31
CA TYR A 71 4.64 -1.00 -17.06
C TYR A 71 3.21 -0.57 -16.75
N SER A 72 2.23 -1.27 -17.32
CA SER A 72 0.83 -1.13 -16.92
C SER A 72 0.57 -2.07 -15.75
N PRO A 73 0.34 -1.56 -14.52
CA PRO A 73 0.12 -2.43 -13.38
C PRO A 73 -1.20 -3.17 -13.54
N ARG A 74 -1.22 -4.46 -13.17
CA ARG A 74 -2.44 -5.26 -13.13
C ARG A 74 -3.39 -4.72 -12.07
N ALA A 75 -4.70 -4.69 -12.35
CA ALA A 75 -5.72 -4.17 -11.44
C ALA A 75 -5.65 -4.78 -10.02
N THR A 76 -5.33 -6.06 -9.92
CA THR A 76 -5.16 -6.77 -8.64
C THR A 76 -3.96 -6.26 -7.83
N ALA A 77 -2.83 -6.00 -8.50
CA ALA A 77 -1.65 -5.42 -7.84
C ALA A 77 -1.90 -3.96 -7.40
N VAL A 78 -2.72 -3.23 -8.16
CA VAL A 78 -3.15 -1.87 -7.78
C VAL A 78 -4.02 -1.92 -6.53
N ALA A 79 -5.00 -2.84 -6.47
CA ALA A 79 -5.86 -3.01 -5.30
C ALA A 79 -5.05 -3.32 -4.02
N ASP A 80 -4.14 -4.29 -4.09
CA ASP A 80 -3.24 -4.62 -2.98
C ASP A 80 -2.39 -3.41 -2.55
N ALA A 81 -1.91 -2.62 -3.51
CA ALA A 81 -1.12 -1.43 -3.21
C ALA A 81 -1.96 -0.28 -2.61
N VAL A 82 -3.25 -0.17 -2.94
CA VAL A 82 -4.19 0.73 -2.26
C VAL A 82 -4.37 0.30 -0.80
N LEU A 83 -4.59 -0.99 -0.55
CA LEU A 83 -4.68 -1.51 0.82
C LEU A 83 -3.42 -1.23 1.62
N LEU A 84 -2.24 -1.48 1.03
CA LEU A 84 -0.97 -1.22 1.70
C LEU A 84 -0.82 0.27 2.03
N ARG A 85 -1.23 1.18 1.14
CA ARG A 85 -1.23 2.62 1.43
C ARG A 85 -2.10 2.96 2.65
N ARG A 86 -3.29 2.34 2.77
CA ARG A 86 -4.18 2.57 3.91
C ARG A 86 -3.63 1.99 5.21
N ALA A 87 -3.06 0.77 5.13
CA ALA A 87 -2.38 0.14 6.25
C ALA A 87 -1.21 0.99 6.77
N ILE A 88 -0.40 1.57 5.87
CA ILE A 88 0.64 2.55 6.21
C ILE A 88 0.03 3.73 6.97
N ARG A 89 -1.06 4.33 6.49
CA ARG A 89 -1.69 5.49 7.16
C ARG A 89 -2.21 5.16 8.56
N ILE A 90 -2.74 3.96 8.76
CA ILE A 90 -3.21 3.52 10.08
C ILE A 90 -2.02 3.37 11.03
N ALA A 91 -0.94 2.71 10.58
CA ALA A 91 0.28 2.64 11.37
C ALA A 91 0.88 4.04 11.64
N GLU A 92 0.83 4.97 10.67
CA GLU A 92 1.25 6.36 10.90
C GLU A 92 0.44 7.06 12.00
N ARG A 93 -0.87 6.78 12.12
CA ARG A 93 -1.71 7.29 13.22
C ARG A 93 -1.36 6.67 14.58
N GLU A 94 -0.82 5.45 14.58
CA GLU A 94 -0.30 4.75 15.76
C GLU A 94 1.15 5.17 16.11
N GLY A 95 1.70 6.18 15.44
CA GLY A 95 3.03 6.72 15.70
C GLY A 95 4.17 6.07 14.91
N TRP A 96 3.89 5.18 13.96
CA TRP A 96 4.91 4.60 13.09
C TRP A 96 5.32 5.55 11.96
N ARG A 97 6.62 5.67 11.69
CA ARG A 97 7.14 6.44 10.56
C ARG A 97 7.37 5.54 9.35
N PHE A 98 6.78 5.89 8.21
CA PHE A 98 7.06 5.22 6.94
C PHE A 98 8.52 5.41 6.52
N LEU A 99 9.22 4.30 6.20
CA LEU A 99 10.57 4.31 5.67
C LEU A 99 10.53 4.11 4.15
N GLU A 100 10.15 2.92 3.72
CA GLU A 100 10.18 2.54 2.31
C GLU A 100 9.22 1.38 2.01
N ARG A 101 9.17 0.99 0.73
CA ARG A 101 8.51 -0.23 0.28
C ARG A 101 9.52 -1.14 -0.38
N ASN A 102 9.26 -2.44 -0.35
CA ASN A 102 10.07 -3.36 -1.13
C ASN A 102 9.95 -3.04 -2.64
N PRO A 103 10.91 -3.46 -3.48
CA PRO A 103 10.91 -3.16 -4.92
C PRO A 103 9.65 -3.63 -5.67
N ARG A 104 8.96 -4.66 -5.15
CA ARG A 104 7.71 -5.18 -5.71
C ARG A 104 6.47 -4.38 -5.26
N GLY A 105 6.61 -3.43 -4.34
CA GLY A 105 5.54 -2.60 -3.80
C GLY A 105 4.49 -3.34 -2.97
N ARG A 106 4.79 -4.55 -2.47
CA ARG A 106 3.82 -5.38 -1.73
C ARG A 106 3.97 -5.32 -0.22
N ILE A 107 5.10 -4.78 0.23
CA ILE A 107 5.50 -4.72 1.63
C ILE A 107 5.95 -3.30 1.90
N ALA A 108 5.56 -2.76 3.05
CA ALA A 108 6.05 -1.49 3.58
C ALA A 108 6.85 -1.74 4.85
N PHE A 109 7.89 -0.92 5.05
CA PHE A 109 8.73 -0.93 6.24
C PHE A 109 8.55 0.39 6.97
N MET A 110 8.42 0.30 8.28
CA MET A 110 8.14 1.42 9.16
C MET A 110 9.01 1.34 10.42
N SER A 111 9.21 2.46 11.10
CA SER A 111 9.96 2.50 12.36
C SER A 111 9.33 3.40 13.41
N ARG A 112 9.59 3.09 14.68
CA ARG A 112 9.17 3.88 15.84
C ARG A 112 10.15 3.63 16.98
N ASN A 113 10.78 4.66 17.52
CA ASN A 113 11.68 4.56 18.69
C ASN A 113 12.76 3.45 18.60
N GLY A 114 13.31 3.19 17.41
CA GLY A 114 14.29 2.12 17.17
C GLY A 114 13.65 0.78 16.73
N GLU A 115 12.37 0.59 17.01
CA GLU A 115 11.58 -0.57 16.59
C GLU A 115 11.32 -0.55 15.07
N ARG A 116 11.19 -1.74 14.48
CA ARG A 116 10.89 -1.91 13.04
C ARG A 116 9.64 -2.76 12.83
N LEU A 117 8.70 -2.20 12.09
CA LEU A 117 7.46 -2.83 11.68
C LEU A 117 7.46 -3.11 10.18
N MET A 118 7.05 -4.31 9.80
CA MET A 118 6.65 -4.62 8.43
C MET A 118 5.14 -4.68 8.31
N VAL A 119 4.64 -3.99 7.31
CA VAL A 119 3.22 -3.99 6.97
C VAL A 119 3.01 -4.69 5.65
N ILE A 120 2.10 -5.65 5.66
CA ILE A 120 1.66 -6.41 4.49
C ILE A 120 0.14 -6.27 4.39
N ALA A 121 -0.36 -5.96 3.20
CA ALA A 121 -1.79 -5.96 2.93
C ALA A 121 -2.05 -6.56 1.54
N SER A 122 -2.96 -7.53 1.45
CA SER A 122 -3.31 -8.14 0.17
C SER A 122 -4.71 -8.76 0.19
N LEU A 123 -5.40 -8.65 -0.94
CA LEU A 123 -6.67 -9.33 -1.22
C LEU A 123 -6.47 -10.78 -1.71
N ARG A 124 -5.28 -11.13 -2.22
CA ARG A 124 -5.06 -12.41 -2.94
C ARG A 124 -3.89 -13.26 -2.46
N ALA A 125 -2.87 -12.72 -1.82
CA ALA A 125 -1.54 -13.25 -2.10
C ALA A 125 -0.83 -14.05 -1.00
N TYR A 126 -1.27 -13.98 0.25
CA TYR A 126 -0.55 -14.66 1.32
C TYR A 126 -1.34 -15.86 1.82
N SER A 127 -1.10 -17.03 1.23
CA SER A 127 -1.26 -18.25 2.01
C SER A 127 -0.27 -18.21 3.17
N THR A 128 -0.59 -18.85 4.28
CA THR A 128 0.35 -19.03 5.41
C THR A 128 1.72 -19.50 4.95
N ARG A 129 1.75 -20.49 4.04
CA ARG A 129 2.98 -21.02 3.42
C ARG A 129 3.74 -19.96 2.62
N SER A 130 3.05 -19.18 1.79
CA SER A 130 3.66 -18.13 0.96
C SER A 130 4.25 -17.01 1.82
N LEU A 131 3.53 -16.59 2.86
CA LEU A 131 4.00 -15.59 3.82
C LEU A 131 5.22 -16.10 4.57
N ARG A 132 5.11 -17.28 5.18
CA ARG A 132 6.21 -17.93 5.89
C ARG A 132 7.46 -18.04 5.02
N ASN A 133 7.32 -18.46 3.76
CA ASN A 133 8.44 -18.53 2.83
C ASN A 133 9.02 -17.15 2.48
N THR A 134 8.16 -16.14 2.33
CA THR A 134 8.61 -14.75 2.08
C THR A 134 9.40 -14.23 3.27
N LEU A 135 8.88 -14.38 4.49
CA LEU A 135 9.55 -13.95 5.72
C LEU A 135 10.87 -14.70 5.95
N ARG A 136 10.90 -16.02 5.69
CA ARG A 136 12.15 -16.82 5.74
C ARG A 136 13.21 -16.29 4.78
N ARG A 137 12.85 -16.07 3.50
CA ARG A 137 13.81 -15.54 2.50
C ARG A 137 14.33 -14.15 2.83
N MET A 138 13.57 -13.37 3.58
CA MET A 138 13.99 -12.04 4.03
C MET A 138 14.87 -12.10 5.29
N GLY A 139 15.11 -13.29 5.86
CA GLY A 139 15.87 -13.48 7.10
C GLY A 139 15.07 -13.22 8.37
N TRP A 140 13.74 -13.12 8.29
CA TRP A 140 12.90 -12.62 9.37
C TRP A 140 12.19 -13.71 10.18
N TYR A 141 12.13 -14.93 9.64
CA TYR A 141 11.44 -16.08 10.23
C TYR A 141 12.42 -17.17 10.69
N GLU A 142 13.68 -16.81 10.98
CA GLU A 142 14.63 -17.78 11.52
C GLU A 142 14.41 -17.98 13.03
N ARG A 143 14.16 -19.26 13.37
CA ARG A 143 13.70 -19.76 14.66
C ARG A 143 14.80 -19.63 15.71
N LYS A 144 14.67 -18.63 16.59
CA LYS A 144 14.77 -18.78 18.06
C LYS A 144 14.63 -17.47 18.85
N LYS A 145 14.64 -16.31 18.20
CA LYS A 145 14.17 -15.03 18.74
C LYS A 145 13.67 -14.18 17.57
N LEU A 146 12.61 -13.40 17.78
CA LEU A 146 12.09 -12.33 16.93
C LEU A 146 13.27 -11.49 16.38
N GLY A 147 13.76 -11.81 15.18
CA GLY A 147 15.14 -11.50 14.81
C GLY A 147 15.29 -10.83 13.46
N THR A 148 14.61 -9.69 13.25
CA THR A 148 15.10 -8.47 12.52
C THR A 148 13.97 -7.48 12.19
N ALA A 149 12.71 -7.91 12.28
CA ALA A 149 11.57 -7.03 12.56
C ALA A 149 11.00 -7.44 13.92
N GLU A 150 10.80 -6.46 14.78
CA GLU A 150 10.20 -6.70 16.10
C GLU A 150 8.71 -7.00 15.95
N GLU A 151 8.07 -6.46 14.89
CA GLU A 151 6.67 -6.68 14.57
C GLU A 151 6.43 -6.90 13.06
N VAL A 152 5.56 -7.86 12.74
CA VAL A 152 5.00 -8.06 11.40
C VAL A 152 3.49 -7.94 11.49
N ARG A 153 2.91 -6.95 10.81
CA ARG A 153 1.47 -6.75 10.71
C ARG A 153 0.94 -7.12 9.34
N VAL A 154 -0.03 -8.02 9.31
CA VAL A 154 -0.66 -8.51 8.07
C VAL A 154 -2.15 -8.19 8.10
N TYR A 155 -2.61 -7.45 7.10
CA TYR A 155 -4.02 -7.30 6.81
C TYR A 155 -4.44 -8.35 5.79
N HIS A 156 -5.33 -9.27 6.19
CA HIS A 156 -5.82 -10.36 5.34
C HIS A 156 -7.35 -10.51 5.37
N PRO A 157 -8.03 -10.90 4.26
CA PRO A 157 -9.47 -11.18 4.27
C PRO A 157 -9.86 -12.36 5.17
N TYR A 158 -8.93 -13.28 5.42
CA TYR A 158 -9.13 -14.47 6.24
C TYR A 158 -8.08 -14.53 7.36
N PRO A 159 -8.20 -13.74 8.45
CA PRO A 159 -7.19 -13.68 9.51
C PRO A 159 -7.01 -15.01 10.23
N LYS A 160 -8.11 -15.77 10.45
CA LYS A 160 -8.11 -17.09 11.11
C LYS A 160 -7.17 -18.12 10.47
N ARG A 161 -6.82 -17.94 9.19
CA ARG A 161 -5.87 -18.83 8.51
C ARG A 161 -4.47 -18.77 9.15
N PHE A 162 -4.15 -17.72 9.89
CA PHE A 162 -2.82 -17.47 10.44
C PHE A 162 -2.71 -17.75 11.94
N ASP A 163 -3.76 -18.26 12.60
CA ASP A 163 -3.78 -18.47 14.06
C ASP A 163 -2.57 -19.24 14.58
N GLN A 164 -2.13 -20.27 13.86
CA GLN A 164 -0.92 -21.00 14.22
C GLN A 164 0.34 -20.12 14.19
N MET A 165 0.50 -19.28 13.16
CA MET A 165 1.64 -18.37 13.06
C MET A 165 1.58 -17.25 14.10
N VAL A 166 0.37 -16.79 14.47
CA VAL A 166 0.17 -15.84 15.57
C VAL A 166 0.60 -16.46 16.90
N ARG A 167 0.20 -17.71 17.17
CA ARG A 167 0.62 -18.46 18.38
C ARG A 167 2.13 -18.75 18.42
N GLU A 168 2.77 -18.94 17.27
CA GLU A 168 4.22 -19.08 17.15
C GLU A 168 4.98 -17.78 17.48
N GLY A 169 4.29 -16.64 17.55
CA GLY A 169 4.83 -15.32 17.90
C GLY A 169 5.35 -14.52 16.71
N GLY A 170 5.46 -13.19 16.88
CA GLY A 170 6.05 -12.28 15.89
C GLY A 170 5.17 -11.91 14.70
N LEU A 171 3.88 -12.23 14.78
CA LEU A 171 2.91 -11.92 13.74
C LEU A 171 1.63 -11.37 14.36
N GLU A 172 1.27 -10.16 13.98
CA GLU A 172 -0.05 -9.58 14.19
C GLU A 172 -0.86 -9.71 12.90
N VAL A 173 -2.05 -10.30 12.97
CA VAL A 173 -2.95 -10.41 11.82
C VAL A 173 -4.25 -9.70 12.10
N ARG A 174 -4.54 -8.70 11.28
CA ARG A 174 -5.75 -7.89 11.30
C ARG A 174 -6.62 -8.22 10.09
N ALA A 175 -7.92 -7.99 10.22
CA ALA A 175 -8.84 -8.21 9.12
C ALA A 175 -8.69 -7.08 8.08
N VAL A 176 -8.72 -7.40 6.78
CA VAL A 176 -8.66 -6.37 5.72
C VAL A 176 -9.78 -5.33 5.85
N ARG A 177 -10.95 -5.71 6.38
CA ARG A 177 -12.05 -4.77 6.62
C ARG A 177 -11.67 -3.58 7.51
N GLU A 178 -10.68 -3.72 8.39
CA GLU A 178 -10.19 -2.64 9.25
C GLU A 178 -9.47 -1.52 8.46
N ILE A 179 -9.07 -1.80 7.22
CA ILE A 179 -8.38 -0.86 6.34
C ILE A 179 -9.17 -0.53 5.08
N LEU A 180 -10.37 -1.09 4.94
CA LEU A 180 -11.34 -0.60 3.98
C LEU A 180 -12.08 0.57 4.64
N PRO A 181 -12.61 1.56 3.88
CA PRO A 181 -13.70 2.34 4.43
C PRO A 181 -14.73 1.32 4.91
N LEU A 182 -15.26 1.54 6.12
CA LEU A 182 -16.50 0.91 6.51
C LEU A 182 -17.42 1.12 5.30
N GLU A 183 -17.93 0.05 4.70
CA GLU A 183 -19.12 0.19 3.89
C GLU A 183 -20.05 1.02 4.76
N GLN A 184 -20.51 2.16 4.26
CA GLN A 184 -21.78 2.69 4.78
C GLN A 184 -22.69 1.48 4.67
N ASP A 185 -23.13 0.99 5.83
CA ASP A 185 -24.15 -0.03 5.90
C ASP A 185 -25.19 0.33 4.85
N GLY A 186 -25.47 -0.61 3.96
CA GLY A 186 -26.51 -0.45 2.96
C GLY A 186 -27.83 -0.30 3.70
N GLU A 187 -28.17 0.93 4.03
CA GLU A 187 -29.48 1.39 4.49
C GLU A 187 -29.74 2.73 3.82
N GLU A 188 -30.27 2.66 2.59
CA GLU A 188 -31.63 3.09 2.22
C GLU A 188 -31.89 2.79 0.72
#